data_AF-A0AA95GH55-F1
#
_entry.id   AF-A0AA95GH55-F1
#
_cell.length_a   1.000
_cell.length_b   1.000
_cell.length_c   1.000
_cell.angle_alpha   90.00
_cell.angle_beta   90.00
_cell.angle_gamma   90.00
#
_symmetry.space_group_name_H-M   'P 1'
#
loop_
_entity.id
_entity.type
_entity.pdbx_description
1 polymer ?
#
loop_
_entity_poly.entity_id
_entity_poly.type
_entity_poly.pdbx_seq_one_letter_code
_entity_poly.pdbx_strand_id
1 'polypeptide(L)'
;MADAEAAAAGQSSLPESFKNTPFTQQWLQLQPALGTEDLRPLLHLSRDSGTRDFGDDNMTPDSRKLRDALKVATNGHESLVELMRKIGPSQTELAMTKAWQSNSASRTWKSSKEIVMLIECSKVYTEIGNKAVSLLDQAPLKLIGPGLIPTLGAQSWAQQLLERWKDLNELPKTTRNAIVNLGRRR
;
A
#
# COMPACT_ATOMS: atom_id res chain seq x y z
N MET A 1 33.33 17.81 12.65
CA MET A 1 32.49 17.85 11.44
C MET A 1 32.70 19.16 10.70
N ALA A 2 32.62 20.31 11.39
CA ALA A 2 33.04 21.62 10.84
C ALA A 2 34.44 21.58 10.18
N ASP A 3 35.43 20.99 10.85
CA ASP A 3 36.79 20.89 10.29
C ASP A 3 36.87 20.07 8.99
N ALA A 4 35.99 19.07 8.84
CA ALA A 4 35.93 18.24 7.64
C ALA A 4 35.22 18.97 6.48
N GLU A 5 34.17 19.75 6.78
CA GLU A 5 33.49 20.60 5.80
C GLU A 5 34.43 21.71 5.29
N ALA A 6 35.21 22.34 6.18
CA ALA A 6 36.22 23.34 5.81
C ALA A 6 37.34 22.73 4.94
N ALA A 7 37.81 21.54 5.30
CA ALA A 7 38.78 20.79 4.50
C ALA A 7 38.22 20.44 3.11
N ALA A 8 36.96 19.97 3.04
CA ALA A 8 36.28 19.67 1.76
C ALA A 8 36.07 20.92 0.89
N ALA A 9 35.93 22.11 1.48
CA ALA A 9 35.85 23.40 0.78
C ALA A 9 37.21 23.91 0.26
N GLY A 10 38.29 23.12 0.38
CA GLY A 10 39.60 23.40 -0.21
C GLY A 10 40.63 24.02 0.73
N GLN A 11 40.39 24.02 2.05
CA GLN A 11 41.29 24.67 3.02
C GLN A 11 42.32 23.72 3.68
N SER A 12 42.17 22.40 3.55
CA SER A 12 43.11 21.40 4.12
C SER A 12 42.77 19.96 3.71
N SER A 13 43.59 18.97 4.12
CA SER A 13 43.28 17.54 3.97
C SER A 13 42.19 17.09 4.94
N LEU A 14 41.29 16.20 4.50
CA LEU A 14 40.23 15.64 5.33
C LEU A 14 40.80 14.94 6.59
N PRO A 15 40.14 15.06 7.75
CA PRO A 15 40.51 14.31 8.96
C PRO A 15 40.46 12.79 8.72
N GLU A 16 41.28 12.03 9.44
CA GLU A 16 41.43 10.56 9.28
C GLU A 16 40.10 9.78 9.40
N SER A 17 39.14 10.30 10.18
CA SER A 17 37.80 9.73 10.33
C SER A 17 36.95 9.78 9.05
N PHE A 18 37.35 10.57 8.06
CA PHE A 18 36.66 10.72 6.77
C PHE A 18 37.48 10.11 5.66
N LYS A 19 36.89 9.15 4.93
CA LYS A 19 37.53 8.59 3.73
C LYS A 19 37.59 9.65 2.65
N ASN A 20 38.76 9.86 2.06
CA ASN A 20 38.95 10.81 0.97
C ASN A 20 38.42 10.25 -0.36
N THR A 21 37.09 10.24 -0.52
CA THR A 21 36.39 9.80 -1.73
C THR A 21 35.58 10.95 -2.33
N PRO A 22 35.29 10.94 -3.65
CA PRO A 22 34.46 11.97 -4.29
C PRO A 22 33.09 12.12 -3.63
N PHE A 23 32.50 11.01 -3.18
CA PHE A 23 31.25 11.01 -2.43
C PHE A 23 31.38 11.80 -1.12
N THR A 24 32.41 11.50 -0.32
CA THR A 24 32.65 12.19 0.96
C THR A 24 32.85 13.69 0.76
N GLN A 25 33.60 14.08 -0.28
CA GLN A 25 33.86 15.48 -0.59
C GLN A 25 32.58 16.22 -1.00
N GLN A 26 31.78 15.64 -1.90
CA GLN A 26 30.51 16.23 -2.33
C GLN A 26 29.51 16.32 -1.18
N TRP A 27 29.46 15.29 -0.34
CA TRP A 27 28.57 15.24 0.81
C TRP A 27 28.90 16.31 1.86
N LEU A 28 30.20 16.56 2.12
CA LEU A 28 30.67 17.61 3.03
C LEU A 28 30.47 19.03 2.47
N GLN A 29 30.19 19.19 1.17
CA GLN A 29 29.92 20.48 0.53
C GLN A 29 28.42 20.77 0.39
N LEU A 30 27.53 19.87 0.84
CA LEU A 30 26.09 20.09 0.79
C LEU A 30 25.67 21.25 1.71
N GLN A 31 24.70 22.05 1.26
CA GLN A 31 24.10 23.11 2.06
C GLN A 31 22.81 22.61 2.74
N PRO A 32 22.50 23.08 3.96
CA PRO A 32 23.33 23.95 4.80
C PRO A 32 24.52 23.19 5.42
N ALA A 33 25.60 23.91 5.76
CA ALA A 33 26.69 23.33 6.56
C ALA A 33 26.14 22.87 7.92
N LEU A 34 26.45 21.63 8.30
CA LEU A 34 25.93 21.02 9.52
C LEU A 34 27.00 20.91 10.61
N GLY A 35 28.26 21.19 10.27
CA GLY A 35 29.39 21.00 11.16
C GLY A 35 29.40 21.92 12.38
N THR A 36 28.68 23.04 12.33
CA THR A 36 28.51 24.01 13.42
C THR A 36 27.20 23.83 14.19
N GLU A 37 26.28 23.00 13.70
CA GLU A 37 25.00 22.73 14.36
C GLU A 37 25.16 21.61 15.38
N ASP A 38 24.61 21.80 16.59
CA ASP A 38 24.52 20.70 17.55
C ASP A 38 23.42 19.74 17.11
N LEU A 39 23.81 18.66 16.42
CA LEU A 39 22.88 17.64 15.94
C LEU A 39 22.46 16.64 17.03
N ARG A 40 23.05 16.70 18.24
CA ARG A 40 22.72 15.74 19.33
C ARG A 40 21.24 15.74 19.71
N PRO A 41 20.53 16.89 19.78
CA PRO A 41 19.08 16.92 20.01
C PRO A 41 18.29 16.27 18.86
N LEU A 42 18.67 16.48 17.60
CA LEU A 42 18.00 15.88 16.44
C LEU A 42 18.20 14.36 16.37
N LEU A 43 19.40 13.89 16.72
CA LEU A 43 19.71 12.47 16.82
C LEU A 43 19.03 11.81 18.02
N HIS A 44 18.90 12.53 19.15
CA HIS A 44 18.16 12.07 20.31
C HIS A 44 16.66 11.95 20.01
N LEU A 45 16.08 12.93 19.29
CA LEU A 45 14.72 12.84 18.77
C LEU A 45 14.57 11.67 17.80
N SER A 46 15.53 11.42 16.91
CA SER A 46 15.50 10.24 16.02
C SER A 46 15.57 8.91 16.77
N ARG A 47 16.19 8.88 17.97
CA ARG A 47 16.29 7.69 18.83
C ARG A 47 15.09 7.49 19.75
N ASP A 48 14.56 8.56 20.37
CA ASP A 48 13.33 8.50 21.17
C ASP A 48 12.06 8.40 20.31
N SER A 49 12.14 8.75 19.03
CA SER A 49 11.13 8.40 18.02
C SER A 49 11.26 6.96 17.51
N GLY A 50 12.21 6.18 18.04
CA GLY A 50 12.35 4.76 17.75
C GLY A 50 11.07 4.02 18.10
N THR A 51 10.34 3.62 17.06
CA THR A 51 9.01 2.99 17.07
C THR A 51 7.78 3.90 17.26
N ARG A 52 7.75 5.07 16.60
CA ARG A 52 6.46 5.50 16.05
C ARG A 52 6.17 4.62 14.84
N ASP A 53 5.31 3.63 15.01
CA ASP A 53 4.74 2.85 13.90
C ASP A 53 3.91 3.81 13.03
N PHE A 54 4.58 4.52 12.12
CA PHE A 54 3.97 5.47 11.18
C PHE A 54 2.98 4.79 10.21
N GLY A 55 2.72 3.49 10.35
CA GLY A 55 1.76 2.75 9.55
C GLY A 55 0.30 2.98 9.96
N ASP A 56 -0.01 3.05 11.26
CA ASP A 56 -1.40 3.10 11.76
C ASP A 56 -1.84 4.52 12.22
N ASP A 57 -0.90 5.47 12.32
CA ASP A 57 -1.12 6.81 12.92
C ASP A 57 -1.97 7.78 12.05
N ASN A 58 -2.12 7.51 10.75
CA ASN A 58 -2.98 8.32 9.86
C ASN A 58 -4.46 7.91 9.87
N MET A 59 -4.83 6.83 10.58
CA MET A 59 -6.23 6.40 10.67
C MET A 59 -6.96 7.18 11.76
N THR A 60 -8.10 7.75 11.41
CA THR A 60 -9.06 8.26 12.41
C THR A 60 -9.66 7.10 13.22
N PRO A 61 -10.21 7.35 14.43
CA PRO A 61 -10.92 6.32 15.18
C PRO A 61 -12.04 5.63 14.39
N ASP A 62 -12.76 6.37 13.56
CA ASP A 62 -13.82 5.80 12.73
C ASP A 62 -13.27 5.03 11.52
N SER A 63 -12.12 5.43 10.96
CA SER A 63 -11.39 4.62 9.96
C SER A 63 -10.95 3.27 10.55
N ARG A 64 -10.48 3.24 11.81
CA ARG A 64 -10.15 1.98 12.50
C ARG A 64 -11.37 1.08 12.67
N LYS A 65 -12.51 1.65 13.08
CA LYS A 65 -13.79 0.92 13.14
C LYS A 65 -14.16 0.34 11.78
N LEU A 66 -14.05 1.12 10.71
CA LEU A 66 -14.34 0.65 9.36
C LEU A 66 -13.38 -0.49 8.97
N ARG A 67 -12.07 -0.36 9.21
CA ARG A 67 -11.09 -1.43 8.94
C ARG A 67 -11.48 -2.72 9.66
N ASP A 68 -11.78 -2.64 10.95
CA ASP A 68 -12.08 -3.82 11.76
C ASP A 68 -13.40 -4.48 11.31
N ALA A 69 -14.40 -3.68 10.90
CA ALA A 69 -15.63 -4.19 10.30
C ALA A 69 -15.38 -4.84 8.92
N LEU A 70 -14.57 -4.21 8.06
CA LEU A 70 -14.21 -4.74 6.73
C LEU A 70 -13.43 -6.05 6.80
N LYS A 71 -12.62 -6.26 7.84
CA LYS A 71 -11.85 -7.51 8.04
C LYS A 71 -12.75 -8.73 8.16
N VAL A 72 -13.93 -8.58 8.76
CA VAL A 72 -14.88 -9.68 9.01
C VAL A 72 -16.10 -9.65 8.09
N ALA A 73 -16.27 -8.60 7.29
CA ALA A 73 -17.40 -8.45 6.38
C ALA A 73 -17.41 -9.56 5.33
N THR A 74 -18.58 -10.20 5.16
CA THR A 74 -18.79 -11.23 4.14
C THR A 74 -19.79 -10.82 3.05
N ASN A 75 -20.44 -9.67 3.23
CA ASN A 75 -21.32 -9.00 2.28
C ASN A 75 -21.37 -7.49 2.61
N GLY A 76 -22.05 -6.70 1.76
CA GLY A 76 -22.28 -5.28 2.00
C GLY A 76 -23.38 -5.04 3.04
N HIS A 77 -23.19 -4.02 3.87
CA HIS A 77 -24.15 -3.57 4.89
C HIS A 77 -24.28 -2.05 4.85
N GLU A 78 -25.48 -1.51 5.08
CA GLU A 78 -25.73 -0.06 5.09
C GLU A 78 -24.83 0.66 6.11
N SER A 79 -24.59 0.06 7.27
CA SER A 79 -23.70 0.60 8.30
C SER A 79 -22.25 0.78 7.83
N LEU A 80 -21.77 -0.06 6.90
CA LEU A 80 -20.45 0.12 6.29
C LEU A 80 -20.46 1.34 5.36
N VAL A 81 -21.52 1.51 4.58
CA VAL A 81 -21.68 2.65 3.66
C VAL A 81 -21.77 3.96 4.44
N GLU A 82 -22.51 4.00 5.54
CA GLU A 82 -22.58 5.15 6.44
C GLU A 82 -21.21 5.52 7.02
N LEU A 83 -20.43 4.54 7.49
CA LEU A 83 -19.07 4.78 7.98
C LEU A 83 -18.15 5.31 6.88
N MET A 84 -18.21 4.75 5.67
CA MET A 84 -17.42 5.20 4.51
C MET A 84 -17.75 6.66 4.14
N ARG A 85 -19.04 7.02 4.13
CA ARG A 85 -19.50 8.39 3.89
C ARG A 85 -19.03 9.35 4.98
N LYS A 86 -19.04 8.90 6.24
CA LYS A 86 -18.59 9.71 7.38
C LYS A 86 -17.11 10.06 7.34
N ILE A 87 -16.25 9.10 6.96
CA ILE A 87 -14.79 9.29 7.01
C ILE A 87 -14.18 9.80 5.69
N GLY A 88 -14.94 9.75 4.59
CA GLY A 88 -14.49 10.18 3.26
C GLY A 88 -13.63 9.16 2.51
N PRO A 89 -13.30 9.44 1.24
CA PRO A 89 -12.63 8.48 0.34
C PRO A 89 -11.22 8.12 0.78
N SER A 90 -10.41 9.09 1.21
CA SER A 90 -9.02 8.85 1.62
C SER A 90 -8.92 7.91 2.84
N GLN A 91 -9.71 8.16 3.88
CA GLN A 91 -9.74 7.30 5.07
C GLN A 91 -10.41 5.95 4.80
N THR A 92 -11.31 5.86 3.82
CA THR A 92 -11.90 4.61 3.34
C THR A 92 -10.87 3.75 2.60
N GLU A 93 -10.09 4.35 1.69
CA GLU A 93 -9.01 3.64 0.98
C GLU A 93 -7.96 3.10 1.96
N LEU A 94 -7.60 3.91 2.96
CA LEU A 94 -6.66 3.50 4.00
C LEU A 94 -7.21 2.33 4.83
N ALA A 95 -8.47 2.41 5.29
CA ALA A 95 -9.13 1.33 6.00
C ALA A 95 -9.22 0.04 5.17
N MET A 96 -9.60 0.15 3.90
CA MET A 96 -9.66 -0.96 2.94
C MET A 96 -8.28 -1.63 2.79
N THR A 97 -7.23 -0.84 2.58
CA THR A 97 -5.86 -1.35 2.37
C THR A 97 -5.37 -2.09 3.62
N LYS A 98 -5.63 -1.55 4.81
CA LYS A 98 -5.25 -2.17 6.08
C LYS A 98 -6.04 -3.44 6.37
N ALA A 99 -7.34 -3.46 6.07
CA ALA A 99 -8.16 -4.66 6.18
C ALA A 99 -7.68 -5.76 5.21
N TRP A 100 -7.38 -5.38 3.97
CA TRP A 100 -6.81 -6.26 2.95
C TRP A 100 -5.48 -6.89 3.40
N GLN A 101 -4.57 -6.09 3.96
CA GLN A 101 -3.30 -6.58 4.48
C GLN A 101 -3.48 -7.50 5.69
N SER A 102 -4.38 -7.15 6.61
CA SER A 102 -4.69 -7.96 7.80
C SER A 102 -5.19 -9.36 7.46
N ASN A 103 -5.93 -9.49 6.35
CA ASN A 103 -6.48 -10.78 5.90
C ASN A 103 -5.52 -11.56 4.98
N SER A 104 -4.29 -11.07 4.74
CA SER A 104 -3.34 -11.71 3.81
C SER A 104 -3.02 -13.16 4.17
N ALA A 105 -2.77 -13.45 5.45
CA ALA A 105 -2.39 -14.79 5.92
C ALA A 105 -3.51 -15.82 5.82
N SER A 106 -4.78 -15.40 5.91
CA SER A 106 -5.95 -16.28 5.86
C SER A 106 -6.62 -16.36 4.49
N ARG A 107 -6.21 -15.51 3.53
CA ARG A 107 -6.81 -15.43 2.19
C ARG A 107 -6.50 -16.68 1.37
N THR A 108 -7.55 -17.38 0.93
CA THR A 108 -7.41 -18.62 0.13
C THR A 108 -7.55 -18.40 -1.37
N TRP A 109 -8.02 -17.23 -1.80
CA TRP A 109 -8.28 -16.83 -3.17
C TRP A 109 -9.40 -17.63 -3.87
N LYS A 110 -10.31 -18.23 -3.11
CA LYS A 110 -11.36 -19.11 -3.64
C LYS A 110 -12.78 -18.56 -3.49
N SER A 111 -12.98 -17.63 -2.56
CA SER A 111 -14.31 -17.16 -2.15
C SER A 111 -14.45 -15.65 -2.34
N SER A 112 -15.56 -15.21 -2.92
CA SER A 112 -15.86 -13.79 -3.12
C SER A 112 -15.92 -13.00 -1.81
N LYS A 113 -16.19 -13.67 -0.68
CA LYS A 113 -16.16 -13.08 0.66
C LYS A 113 -14.81 -12.41 0.98
N GLU A 114 -13.72 -12.94 0.43
CA GLU A 114 -12.36 -12.45 0.68
C GLU A 114 -12.03 -11.14 -0.03
N ILE A 115 -12.84 -10.74 -1.02
CA ILE A 115 -12.67 -9.51 -1.80
C ILE A 115 -13.80 -8.49 -1.55
N VAL A 116 -14.71 -8.77 -0.62
CA VAL A 116 -15.86 -7.90 -0.29
C VAL A 116 -15.39 -6.49 0.04
N MET A 117 -14.32 -6.34 0.83
CA MET A 117 -13.79 -5.01 1.18
C MET A 117 -13.41 -4.17 -0.04
N LEU A 118 -12.87 -4.79 -1.10
CA LEU A 118 -12.50 -4.10 -2.32
C LEU A 118 -13.73 -3.66 -3.10
N ILE A 119 -14.74 -4.53 -3.17
CA ILE A 119 -16.00 -4.28 -3.88
C ILE A 119 -16.79 -3.18 -3.19
N GLU A 120 -17.06 -3.30 -1.88
CA GLU A 120 -17.92 -2.36 -1.17
C GLU A 120 -17.30 -0.96 -1.10
N CYS A 121 -15.99 -0.84 -0.87
CA CYS A 121 -15.33 0.47 -0.89
C CYS A 121 -15.37 1.11 -2.29
N SER A 122 -15.15 0.32 -3.35
CA SER A 122 -15.16 0.82 -4.73
C SER A 122 -16.56 1.14 -5.25
N LYS A 123 -17.62 0.60 -4.64
CA LYS A 123 -19.01 0.97 -4.92
C LYS A 123 -19.35 2.35 -4.37
N VAL A 124 -18.84 2.68 -3.18
CA VAL A 124 -19.08 3.98 -2.54
C VAL A 124 -18.22 5.07 -3.17
N TYR A 125 -16.94 4.77 -3.44
CA TYR A 125 -16.00 5.69 -4.05
C TYR A 125 -15.29 5.03 -5.24
N THR A 126 -15.67 5.42 -6.45
CA THR A 126 -15.16 4.79 -7.69
C THR A 126 -13.65 4.95 -7.85
N GLU A 127 -13.06 6.02 -7.33
CA GLU A 127 -11.60 6.26 -7.36
C GLU A 127 -10.80 5.16 -6.63
N ILE A 128 -11.41 4.50 -5.63
CA ILE A 128 -10.78 3.40 -4.88
C ILE A 128 -10.63 2.14 -5.76
N GLY A 129 -11.41 2.03 -6.84
CA GLY A 129 -11.32 0.91 -7.78
C GLY A 129 -9.92 0.71 -8.34
N ASN A 130 -9.18 1.79 -8.63
CA ASN A 130 -7.80 1.70 -9.10
C ASN A 130 -6.88 1.05 -8.05
N LYS A 131 -7.06 1.43 -6.78
CA LYS A 131 -6.31 0.82 -5.67
C LYS A 131 -6.68 -0.66 -5.50
N ALA A 132 -7.96 -1.00 -5.62
CA ALA A 132 -8.41 -2.40 -5.58
C ALA A 132 -7.76 -3.25 -6.69
N VAL A 133 -7.65 -2.72 -7.92
CA VAL A 133 -6.92 -3.38 -9.01
C VAL A 133 -5.45 -3.59 -8.64
N SER A 134 -4.75 -2.57 -8.15
CA SER A 134 -3.32 -2.70 -7.76
C SER A 134 -3.09 -3.72 -6.64
N LEU A 135 -4.06 -3.90 -5.73
CA LEU A 135 -4.01 -4.92 -4.68
C LEU A 135 -4.27 -6.33 -5.23
N LEU A 136 -5.17 -6.45 -6.22
CA LEU A 136 -5.43 -7.72 -6.90
C LEU A 136 -4.32 -8.13 -7.87
N ASP A 137 -3.58 -7.18 -8.44
CA ASP A 137 -2.40 -7.48 -9.27
C ASP A 137 -1.29 -8.18 -8.48
N GLN A 138 -1.29 -8.07 -7.14
CA GLN A 138 -0.38 -8.78 -6.24
C GLN A 138 -0.86 -10.21 -5.90
N ALA A 139 -1.98 -10.65 -6.48
CA ALA A 139 -2.53 -11.96 -6.22
C ALA A 139 -1.61 -13.08 -6.74
N PRO A 140 -1.40 -14.16 -5.97
CA PRO A 140 -0.76 -15.37 -6.47
C PRO A 140 -1.70 -16.05 -7.46
N LEU A 141 -1.52 -15.80 -8.75
CA LEU A 141 -2.43 -16.22 -9.84
C LEU A 141 -2.77 -17.71 -9.82
N LYS A 142 -1.83 -18.56 -9.40
CA LYS A 142 -1.99 -20.01 -9.26
C LYS A 142 -3.06 -20.42 -8.23
N LEU A 143 -3.35 -19.56 -7.24
CA LEU A 143 -4.33 -19.82 -6.18
C LEU A 143 -5.72 -19.27 -6.52
N ILE A 144 -5.84 -18.38 -7.51
CA ILE A 144 -7.10 -17.73 -7.86
C ILE A 144 -8.09 -18.77 -8.37
N GLY A 145 -9.17 -18.97 -7.61
CA GLY A 145 -10.23 -19.89 -7.93
C GLY A 145 -11.33 -19.27 -8.80
N PRO A 146 -12.09 -20.09 -9.55
CA PRO A 146 -13.16 -19.62 -10.43
C PRO A 146 -14.32 -18.92 -9.68
N GLY A 147 -14.48 -19.18 -8.37
CA GLY A 147 -15.54 -18.58 -7.55
C GLY A 147 -15.44 -17.06 -7.39
N LEU A 148 -14.25 -16.47 -7.58
CA LEU A 148 -14.06 -15.01 -7.55
C LEU A 148 -14.60 -14.32 -8.81
N ILE A 149 -14.56 -15.03 -9.95
CA ILE A 149 -14.70 -14.43 -11.27
C ILE A 149 -16.07 -13.81 -11.53
N PRO A 150 -17.22 -14.42 -11.18
CA PRO A 150 -18.52 -13.77 -11.38
C PRO A 150 -18.65 -12.45 -10.62
N THR A 151 -18.09 -12.39 -9.40
CA THR A 151 -18.21 -11.23 -8.53
C THR A 151 -17.30 -10.08 -9.00
N LEU A 152 -16.04 -10.39 -9.33
CA LEU A 152 -15.12 -9.42 -9.97
C LEU A 152 -15.66 -8.98 -11.32
N GLY A 153 -16.21 -9.92 -12.07
CA GLY A 153 -16.85 -9.70 -13.36
C GLY A 153 -17.90 -8.61 -13.32
N ALA A 154 -18.74 -8.58 -12.29
CA ALA A 154 -19.77 -7.56 -12.12
C ALA A 154 -19.24 -6.14 -11.87
N GLN A 155 -17.93 -5.96 -11.62
CA GLN A 155 -17.33 -4.67 -11.33
C GLN A 155 -16.75 -4.01 -12.59
N SER A 156 -17.10 -2.76 -12.86
CA SER A 156 -16.55 -2.00 -14.00
C SER A 156 -15.04 -1.77 -13.89
N TRP A 157 -14.55 -1.51 -12.67
CA TRP A 157 -13.12 -1.29 -12.40
C TRP A 157 -12.25 -2.55 -12.60
N ALA A 158 -12.85 -3.76 -12.61
CA ALA A 158 -12.10 -5.03 -12.71
C ALA A 158 -11.97 -5.56 -14.14
N GLN A 159 -12.57 -4.91 -15.15
CA GLN A 159 -12.62 -5.47 -16.52
C GLN A 159 -11.23 -5.66 -17.11
N GLN A 160 -10.42 -4.61 -17.11
CA GLN A 160 -9.05 -4.65 -17.64
C GLN A 160 -8.18 -5.65 -16.88
N LEU A 161 -8.38 -5.78 -15.56
CA LEU A 161 -7.69 -6.78 -14.74
C LEU A 161 -7.99 -8.21 -15.22
N LEU A 162 -9.28 -8.52 -15.44
CA LEU A 162 -9.71 -9.85 -15.88
C LEU A 162 -9.23 -10.17 -17.31
N GLU A 163 -9.20 -9.17 -18.19
CA GLU A 163 -8.62 -9.30 -19.53
C GLU A 163 -7.13 -9.65 -19.46
N ARG A 164 -6.35 -8.92 -18.66
CA ARG A 164 -4.92 -9.22 -18.45
C ARG A 164 -4.71 -10.62 -17.88
N TRP A 165 -5.51 -11.03 -16.90
CA TRP A 165 -5.39 -12.37 -16.30
C TRP A 165 -5.65 -13.50 -17.29
N LYS A 166 -6.48 -13.29 -18.31
CA LYS A 166 -6.78 -14.30 -19.34
C LYS A 166 -5.52 -14.75 -20.06
N ASP A 167 -4.60 -13.81 -20.31
CA ASP A 167 -3.39 -14.00 -21.11
C ASP A 167 -2.22 -14.54 -20.28
N LEU A 168 -2.35 -14.60 -18.95
CA LEU A 168 -1.31 -15.11 -18.05
C LEU A 168 -1.38 -16.64 -17.95
N ASN A 169 -0.27 -17.30 -18.25
CA ASN A 169 -0.17 -18.76 -18.24
C ASN A 169 -0.32 -19.37 -16.84
N GLU A 170 -0.01 -18.60 -15.79
CA GLU A 170 -0.05 -19.04 -14.39
C GLU A 170 -1.46 -19.23 -13.82
N LEU A 171 -2.48 -18.67 -14.48
CA LEU A 171 -3.86 -18.81 -14.05
C LEU A 171 -4.36 -20.26 -14.28
N PRO A 172 -5.00 -20.90 -13.28
CA PRO A 172 -5.61 -22.21 -13.45
C PRO A 172 -6.61 -22.23 -14.62
N LYS A 173 -6.62 -23.33 -15.38
CA LYS A 173 -7.50 -23.49 -16.56
C LYS A 173 -8.98 -23.26 -16.22
N THR A 174 -9.43 -23.74 -15.06
CA THR A 174 -10.81 -23.57 -14.58
C THR A 174 -11.16 -22.10 -14.37
N THR A 175 -10.26 -21.32 -13.78
CA THR A 175 -10.42 -19.88 -13.56
C THR A 175 -10.37 -19.11 -14.87
N ARG A 176 -9.43 -19.43 -15.78
CA ARG A 176 -9.38 -18.84 -17.13
C ARG A 176 -10.68 -19.08 -17.91
N ASN A 177 -11.21 -20.30 -17.86
CA ASN A 177 -12.48 -20.65 -18.50
C ASN A 177 -13.65 -19.86 -17.90
N ALA A 178 -13.66 -19.62 -16.58
CA ALA A 178 -14.67 -18.79 -15.94
C ALA A 178 -14.65 -17.34 -16.46
N ILE A 179 -13.46 -16.77 -16.69
CA ILE A 179 -13.31 -15.43 -17.28
C ILE A 179 -13.86 -15.40 -18.72
N VAL A 180 -13.49 -16.37 -19.54
CA VAL A 180 -13.97 -16.48 -20.94
C VAL A 180 -15.48 -16.64 -21.00
N ASN A 181 -16.05 -17.48 -20.13
CA ASN A 181 -17.50 -17.72 -20.07
C ASN A 181 -18.27 -16.49 -19.61
N LEU A 182 -17.70 -15.67 -18.73
CA LEU A 182 -18.29 -14.39 -18.34
C LEU A 182 -18.41 -13.44 -19.53
N GLY A 183 -17.35 -13.33 -20.35
CA GLY A 183 -17.36 -12.49 -21.55
C GLY A 183 -18.35 -12.94 -22.62
N ARG A 184 -18.73 -14.23 -22.66
CA ARG A 184 -19.76 -14.76 -23.58
C ARG A 184 -21.20 -14.52 -23.12
N ARG A 185 -21.41 -14.16 -21.85
CA ARG A 185 -22.76 -13.95 -21.25
C ARG A 185 -23.16 -12.48 -21.21
N ARG A 186 -22.30 -11.58 -21.65
CA ARG A 186 -22.55 -10.15 -21.81
C ARG A 186 -22.81 -9.84 -23.27
#